data_AF-A0A9D4K7R7-F1
#
_entry.id   AF-A0A9D4K7R7-F1
#
_cell.length_a   1.000
_cell.length_b   1.000
_cell.length_c   1.000
_cell.angle_alpha   90.00
_cell.angle_beta   90.00
_cell.angle_gamma   90.00
#
_symmetry.space_group_name_H-M   'P 1'
#
loop_
_entity.id
_entity.type
_entity.pdbx_description
1 polymer ?
#
loop_
_entity_poly.entity_id
_entity_poly.type
_entity_poly.pdbx_seq_one_letter_code
_entity_poly.pdbx_strand_id
1 'polypeptide(L)' 'MLHLLRYIYQLLIWRSALSPTSLPDPVDFGYTVNTESSLYVPQMMTQAAAAPELMSDLVCCCTNSCDAECVCCSNEQPCT' A
#
# COMPACT_ATOMS: atom_id res chain seq x y z
N MET A 1 -9.76 4.61 3.48
CA MET A 1 -10.54 4.59 2.22
C MET A 1 -9.73 5.09 1.03
N LEU A 2 -9.05 6.25 1.08
CA LEU A 2 -8.24 6.77 -0.04
C LEU A 2 -7.15 5.80 -0.54
N HIS A 3 -6.52 5.03 0.33
CA HIS A 3 -5.53 4.00 -0.08
C HIS A 3 -6.13 2.94 -1.02
N LEU A 4 -7.37 2.51 -0.77
CA LEU A 4 -8.04 1.49 -1.58
C LEU A 4 -8.41 2.05 -2.95
N LEU A 5 -8.90 3.29 -2.99
CA LEU A 5 -9.22 3.98 -4.24
C LEU A 5 -7.98 4.13 -5.13
N ARG A 6 -6.85 4.56 -4.56
CA ARG A 6 -5.59 4.64 -5.31
C ARG A 6 -5.12 3.29 -5.85
N TYR A 7 -5.26 2.23 -5.05
CA TYR A 7 -4.96 0.87 -5.48
C TYR A 7 -5.83 0.44 -6.67
N ILE A 8 -7.14 0.68 -6.60
CA ILE A 8 -8.08 0.40 -7.70
C ILE A 8 -7.66 1.16 -8.97
N TYR A 9 -7.31 2.44 -8.85
CA TYR A 9 -6.88 3.24 -9.99
C TYR A 9 -5.61 2.69 -10.65
N GLN A 10 -4.65 2.24 -9.85
CA GLN A 10 -3.43 1.61 -10.36
C GLN A 10 -3.74 0.32 -11.13
N LEU A 11 -4.69 -0.48 -10.65
CA LEU A 11 -5.15 -1.66 -11.39
C LEU A 11 -5.83 -1.30 -12.72
N LEU A 12 -6.60 -0.19 -12.78
CA LEU A 12 -7.19 0.29 -14.02
C LEU A 12 -6.12 0.71 -15.04
N ILE A 13 -5.06 1.39 -14.60
CA ILE A 13 -3.90 1.73 -15.44
C ILE A 13 -3.28 0.45 -16.02
N TRP A 14 -3.00 -0.55 -15.19
CA TRP A 14 -2.43 -1.82 -15.67
C TRP A 14 -3.36 -2.55 -16.63
N ARG A 15 -4.66 -2.55 -16.36
CA ARG A 15 -5.64 -3.14 -17.27
C ARG A 15 -5.69 -2.41 -18.61
N SER A 16 -5.54 -1.08 -18.62
CA SER A 16 -5.50 -0.29 -19.86
C SER A 16 -4.32 -0.63 -20.76
N ALA A 17 -3.22 -1.14 -20.19
CA ALA A 17 -2.06 -1.60 -20.97
C ALA A 17 -2.37 -2.87 -21.77
N LEU A 18 -3.30 -3.71 -21.29
CA LEU A 18 -3.74 -4.93 -21.97
C LEU A 18 -4.89 -4.67 -22.94
N SER A 19 -5.77 -3.72 -22.59
CA SER A 19 -6.91 -3.33 -23.42
C SER A 19 -7.13 -1.83 -23.26
N PRO A 20 -6.76 -1.02 -24.28
CA PRO A 20 -6.88 0.43 -24.21
C PRO A 20 -8.30 0.84 -23.85
N THR A 21 -8.45 1.51 -22.71
CA THR A 21 -9.71 2.04 -22.21
C THR A 21 -9.46 3.44 -21.66
N SER A 22 -10.48 4.29 -21.70
CA SER A 22 -10.40 5.61 -21.09
C SER A 22 -10.29 5.43 -19.57
N LEU A 23 -9.23 5.97 -18.98
CA LEU A 23 -9.10 6.02 -17.53
C LEU A 23 -10.03 7.11 -16.97
N PRO A 24 -10.71 6.85 -15.84
CA PRO A 24 -11.47 7.89 -15.14
C PRO A 24 -10.53 8.95 -14.54
N ASP A 25 -11.08 10.06 -14.05
CA ASP A 25 -10.26 11.12 -13.46
C ASP A 25 -9.55 10.65 -12.18
N PRO A 26 -8.22 10.79 -12.04
CA PRO A 26 -7.50 10.42 -10.82
C PRO A 26 -8.05 11.08 -9.54
N VAL A 27 -8.68 12.25 -9.64
CA VAL A 27 -9.23 12.98 -8.47
C VAL A 27 -10.29 12.14 -7.75
N ASP A 28 -11.10 11.39 -8.50
CA ASP A 28 -12.11 10.48 -7.94
C ASP A 28 -11.48 9.28 -7.21
N PHE A 29 -10.17 9.06 -7.39
CA PHE A 29 -9.42 7.94 -6.83
C PHE A 29 -8.39 8.35 -5.78
N GLY A 30 -8.56 9.53 -5.16
CA GLY A 30 -7.73 9.97 -4.04
C GLY A 30 -6.40 10.60 -4.45
N TYR A 31 -6.39 11.24 -5.62
CA TYR A 31 -5.35 12.16 -6.06
C TYR A 31 -5.85 13.61 -6.02
N THR A 32 -4.93 14.55 -6.01
CA THR A 32 -5.21 15.99 -6.18
C THR A 32 -4.25 16.55 -7.20
N VAL A 33 -4.63 17.60 -7.92
CA VAL A 33 -3.71 18.31 -8.82
C VAL A 33 -2.84 19.25 -8.00
N ASN A 34 -1.52 19.08 -8.10
CA ASN A 34 -0.57 20.10 -7.66
C ASN A 34 -0.67 21.27 -8.64
N THR A 35 -1.15 22.42 -8.17
CA THR A 35 -1.41 23.61 -9.01
C THR A 35 -0.15 24.22 -9.61
N GLU A 36 1.02 23.99 -9.02
CA GLU A 36 2.30 24.53 -9.51
C GLU A 36 2.89 23.67 -10.62
N SER A 37 2.79 22.34 -10.50
CA SER A 37 3.36 21.39 -11.47
C SER A 37 2.34 20.81 -12.45
N SER A 38 1.06 21.05 -12.22
CA SER A 38 -0.06 20.39 -12.94
C SER A 38 -0.02 18.86 -12.89
N LEU A 39 0.66 18.29 -11.89
CA LEU A 39 0.78 16.84 -11.70
C LEU A 39 -0.25 16.33 -10.68
N TYR A 40 -0.79 15.15 -10.92
CA TYR A 40 -1.58 14.43 -9.92
C TYR A 40 -0.66 13.91 -8.82
N VAL A 41 -0.94 14.29 -7.57
CA VAL A 41 -0.26 13.80 -6.37
C VAL A 41 -1.24 13.05 -5.47
N PRO A 42 -0.82 11.98 -4.78
CA PRO A 42 -1.68 11.29 -3.85
C PRO A 42 -2.19 12.24 -2.76
N GLN A 43 -3.50 12.26 -2.52
CA GLN A 43 -4.06 13.03 -1.42
C GLN A 43 -3.58 12.44 -0.08
N MET A 44 -2.86 13.24 0.70
CA MET A 44 -2.35 12.78 1.99
C MET A 44 -3.50 12.52 2.96
N MET A 45 -3.39 11.44 3.71
CA MET A 45 -4.35 11.12 4.76
C MET A 45 -4.00 11.92 6.02
N THR A 46 -5.01 12.41 6.73
CA THR A 46 -4.84 13.08 8.03
C THR A 46 -4.69 12.10 9.20
N GLN A 47 -4.93 10.83 8.92
CA GLN A 47 -4.80 9.75 9.89
C GLN A 47 -3.31 9.50 10.16
N ALA A 48 -2.98 9.20 11.42
CA ALA A 48 -1.63 8.76 11.75
C ALA A 48 -1.25 7.56 10.88
N ALA A 49 0.04 7.48 10.51
CA ALA A 49 0.56 6.30 9.86
C ALA A 49 0.25 5.07 10.72
N ALA A 50 -0.03 3.95 10.07
CA ALA A 50 -0.09 2.67 10.77
C ALA A 50 1.22 2.46 11.53
N ALA A 51 1.13 1.87 12.73
CA ALA A 51 2.29 1.55 13.54
C ALA A 51 3.32 0.79 12.67
N PRO A 52 4.58 1.25 12.57
CA PRO A 52 5.60 0.61 11.72
C PRO A 52 5.74 -0.89 11.99
N GLU A 53 5.46 -1.29 13.23
CA GLU A 53 5.51 -2.66 13.73
C GLU A 53 4.51 -3.58 13.02
N LEU A 54 3.38 -3.07 12.49
CA LEU A 54 2.39 -3.86 11.73
C LEU A 54 2.97 -4.47 10.45
N MET A 55 4.03 -3.89 9.88
CA MET A 55 4.72 -4.50 8.74
C MET A 55 5.49 -5.76 9.18
N SER A 56 5.94 -5.82 10.42
CA SER A 56 6.62 -7.01 10.99
C SER A 56 5.66 -8.20 11.05
N ASP A 57 4.39 -7.95 11.38
CA ASP A 57 3.34 -8.97 11.44
C ASP A 57 3.01 -9.56 10.06
N LEU A 58 3.20 -8.78 8.98
CA LEU A 58 2.89 -9.18 7.61
C LEU A 58 4.01 -9.99 6.93
N VAL A 59 5.26 -9.90 7.43
CA VAL A 59 6.46 -10.48 6.78
C VAL A 59 6.87 -11.83 7.38
N CYS A 60 6.20 -12.31 8.43
CA CYS A 60 6.56 -13.58 9.05
C CYS A 60 5.99 -14.78 8.26
N CYS A 61 6.73 -15.24 7.24
CA CYS A 61 6.47 -16.46 6.47
C CYS A 61 7.09 -17.72 7.11
N CYS A 62 7.14 -17.81 8.44
CA CYS A 62 7.59 -19.01 9.12
C CYS A 62 6.56 -20.13 8.90
N THR A 63 6.87 -21.10 8.04
CA THR A 63 6.05 -22.31 7.85
C THR A 63 6.35 -23.39 8.89
N ASN A 64 7.41 -23.23 9.69
CA ASN A 64 7.83 -24.19 10.71
C ASN A 64 7.54 -23.68 12.12
N SER A 65 7.23 -24.62 13.02
CA SER A 65 6.90 -24.34 14.43
C SER A 65 8.04 -23.61 15.14
N CYS A 66 7.70 -22.87 16.20
CA CYS A 66 8.60 -22.10 17.06
C CYS A 66 9.75 -22.92 17.71
N ASP A 67 9.87 -24.22 17.40
CA ASP A 67 10.88 -25.14 17.90
C ASP A 67 12.16 -25.17 17.04
N ALA A 68 12.11 -24.68 15.80
CA ALA A 68 13.29 -24.52 14.95
C ALA A 68 13.48 -23.03 14.68
N GLU A 69 14.53 -22.43 15.28
CA GLU A 69 14.92 -21.01 15.25
C GLU A 69 14.31 -20.19 14.10
N CYS A 70 13.02 -19.86 14.20
CA CYS A 70 12.39 -18.90 13.29
C CYS A 70 12.53 -17.54 13.93
N VAL A 71 13.74 -17.04 13.75
CA VAL A 71 14.19 -15.73 14.17
C VAL A 71 13.48 -14.74 13.23
N CYS A 72 12.23 -14.38 13.53
CA CYS A 72 11.57 -13.18 12.97
C CYS A 72 12.24 -11.91 13.55
N CYS A 73 13.57 -11.94 13.68
CA CYS A 73 14.42 -10.94 14.34
C CYS A 73 14.92 -9.92 13.33
N SER A 74 13.99 -9.26 12.66
CA SER A 74 14.29 -7.89 12.24
C SER A 74 14.00 -6.90 13.38
N ASN A 75 13.07 -7.23 14.30
CA ASN A 75 12.51 -6.28 15.28
C ASN A 75 12.42 -6.82 16.72
N GLU A 76 13.23 -7.80 17.14
CA GLU A 76 13.32 -8.28 18.54
C GLU A 76 12.01 -8.70 19.22
N GLN A 77 10.97 -9.09 18.47
CA GLN A 77 9.70 -9.50 19.08
C GLN A 77 9.75 -10.94 19.62
N PRO A 78 9.15 -11.20 20.80
CA PRO A 78 9.11 -12.53 21.39
C PRO A 78 8.09 -13.44 20.67
N CYS A 79 8.42 -14.73 20.52
CA CYS A 79 7.45 -15.74 20.11
C CYS A 79 6.35 -15.85 21.17
N THR A 80 5.08 -15.68 20.78
CA THR A 80 3.92 -15.92 21.64
C THR A 80 3.51 -17.38 21.62
#